data_AF-A0A3N5MVD0-F1
#
_entry.id   AF-A0A3N5MVD0-F1
#
_cell.length_a   1.000
_cell.length_b   1.000
_cell.length_c   1.000
_cell.angle_alpha   90.00
_cell.angle_beta   90.00
_cell.angle_gamma   90.00
#
_symmetry.space_group_name_H-M   'P 1'
#
loop_
_entity.id
_entity.type
_entity.pdbx_description
1 polymer ?
#
loop_
_entity_poly.entity_id
_entity_poly.type
_entity_poly.pdbx_seq_one_letter_code
_entity_poly.pdbx_strand_id
1 'polypeptide(L)'
;MDFSDPQFWVAVLQIIAIDIVLGGDNAVVIALACRHLPARQRNLGIIYGVAGAIGLRVILIFFALYLLAIPFLKVVGAALLLWIGVKMMQPEEGGGGHDVDASTTLFGAIKTIIIADAVMSLDNVIAIAGAAKGSLPLVIFGLVVSVPIIVWGSKFVMKLMDRFPVVIVLGGGLLGWIAGD
;
A
#
# COMPACT_ATOMS: atom_id res chain seq x y z
N MET A 1 9.94 -24.31 -1.34
CA MET A 1 10.66 -24.14 -0.06
C MET A 1 9.76 -24.71 1.02
N ASP A 2 10.28 -25.60 1.84
CA ASP A 2 9.56 -26.12 3.00
C ASP A 2 9.67 -25.13 4.18
N PHE A 3 8.69 -25.15 5.09
CA PHE A 3 8.66 -24.29 6.29
C PHE A 3 9.85 -24.50 7.24
N SER A 4 10.57 -25.61 7.07
CA SER A 4 11.75 -25.98 7.87
C SER A 4 13.07 -25.44 7.28
N ASP A 5 13.03 -24.84 6.08
CA ASP A 5 14.21 -24.31 5.42
C ASP A 5 14.58 -22.92 5.97
N PRO A 6 15.80 -22.70 6.50
CA PRO A 6 16.26 -21.37 6.92
C PRO A 6 16.15 -20.31 5.82
N GLN A 7 16.27 -20.69 4.54
CA GLN A 7 16.13 -19.76 3.43
C GLN A 7 14.71 -19.20 3.29
N PHE A 8 13.68 -19.96 3.71
CA PHE A 8 12.30 -19.48 3.74
C PHE A 8 12.16 -18.32 4.72
N TRP A 9 12.67 -18.48 5.95
CA TRP A 9 12.61 -17.45 6.99
C TRP A 9 13.42 -16.20 6.64
N VAL A 10 14.58 -16.37 6.01
CA VAL A 10 15.37 -15.24 5.50
C VAL A 10 14.60 -14.47 4.43
N ALA A 11 13.97 -15.15 3.47
CA ALA A 11 13.18 -14.50 2.43
C ALA A 11 11.93 -13.82 3.01
N VAL A 12 11.25 -14.43 3.98
CA VAL A 12 10.12 -13.80 4.69
C VAL A 12 10.57 -12.53 5.40
N LEU A 13 11.69 -12.59 6.11
CA LEU A 13 12.24 -11.43 6.82
C LEU A 13 12.65 -10.33 5.85
N GLN A 14 13.21 -10.68 4.68
CA GLN A 14 13.48 -9.72 3.61
C GLN A 14 12.21 -9.07 3.08
N ILE A 15 11.15 -9.84 2.81
CA ILE A 15 9.86 -9.27 2.36
C ILE A 15 9.30 -8.33 3.41
N ILE A 16 9.28 -8.73 4.68
CA ILE A 16 8.80 -7.87 5.78
C ILE A 16 9.66 -6.60 5.87
N ALA A 17 10.97 -6.71 5.75
CA ALA A 17 11.87 -5.56 5.78
C ALA A 17 11.63 -4.60 4.62
N ILE A 18 11.50 -5.11 3.38
CA ILE A 18 11.15 -4.31 2.20
C ILE A 18 9.80 -3.64 2.43
N ASP A 19 8.80 -4.39 2.88
CA ASP A 19 7.44 -3.90 3.08
C ASP A 19 7.35 -2.83 4.19
N ILE A 20 8.17 -2.93 5.25
CA ILE A 20 8.25 -1.93 6.30
C ILE A 20 9.01 -0.68 5.83
N VAL A 21 10.16 -0.84 5.17
CA VAL A 21 10.97 0.29 4.70
C VAL A 21 10.21 1.10 3.65
N LEU A 22 9.60 0.42 2.68
CA LEU A 22 8.81 1.06 1.63
C LEU A 22 7.35 1.30 2.06
N GLY A 23 6.93 0.79 3.22
CA GLY A 23 5.59 0.98 3.81
C GLY A 23 5.53 2.01 4.94
N GLY A 24 6.67 2.54 5.37
CA GLY A 24 6.74 3.60 6.38
C GLY A 24 5.98 4.85 5.92
N ASP A 25 6.15 5.23 4.66
CA ASP A 25 5.49 6.39 4.06
C ASP A 25 3.99 6.12 3.90
N ASN A 26 3.60 4.89 3.54
CA ASN A 26 2.20 4.44 3.49
C ASN A 26 1.48 4.65 4.83
N ALA A 27 2.15 4.39 5.97
CA ALA A 27 1.56 4.63 7.29
C ALA A 27 1.28 6.12 7.56
N VAL A 28 2.12 7.01 7.03
CA VAL A 28 1.91 8.48 7.09
C VAL A 28 0.73 8.89 6.21
N VAL A 29 0.63 8.36 5.00
CA VAL A 29 -0.52 8.62 4.11
C VAL A 29 -1.82 8.15 4.74
N ILE A 30 -1.84 6.94 5.31
CA ILE A 30 -3.02 6.39 6.00
C ILE A 30 -3.43 7.28 7.17
N ALA A 31 -2.46 7.75 7.97
CA ALA A 31 -2.73 8.63 9.09
C ALA A 31 -3.29 9.99 8.65
N LEU A 32 -2.74 10.57 7.57
CA LEU A 32 -3.22 11.83 6.98
C LEU A 32 -4.64 11.68 6.43
N ALA A 33 -4.91 10.65 5.62
CA ALA A 33 -6.21 10.39 5.01
C ALA A 33 -7.33 10.20 6.06
N CYS A 34 -7.02 9.54 7.18
CA CYS A 34 -7.98 9.29 8.25
C CYS A 34 -8.08 10.44 9.28
N ARG A 35 -7.26 11.49 9.21
CA ARG A 35 -7.15 12.50 10.28
C ARG A 35 -8.45 13.28 10.51
N HIS A 36 -9.17 13.63 9.46
CA HIS A 36 -10.41 14.41 9.60
C HIS A 36 -11.64 13.56 9.94
N LEU A 37 -11.49 12.23 10.04
CA LEU A 37 -12.59 11.36 10.45
C LEU A 37 -12.90 11.51 11.94
N PRO A 38 -14.17 11.36 12.35
CA PRO A 38 -14.55 11.24 13.76
C PRO A 38 -13.78 10.12 14.45
N ALA A 39 -13.42 10.29 15.72
CA ALA A 39 -12.59 9.32 16.46
C ALA A 39 -13.08 7.86 16.39
N ARG A 40 -14.42 7.66 16.35
CA ARG A 40 -15.04 6.33 16.20
C ARG A 40 -14.85 5.72 14.81
N GLN A 41 -14.75 6.55 13.76
CA GLN A 41 -14.58 6.12 12.37
C GLN A 41 -13.10 6.02 11.97
N ARG A 42 -12.17 6.74 12.61
CA ARG A 42 -10.73 6.68 12.31
C ARG A 42 -10.18 5.27 12.28
N ASN A 43 -10.46 4.48 13.32
CA ASN A 43 -9.99 3.08 13.40
C ASN A 43 -10.59 2.21 12.30
N LEU A 44 -11.87 2.43 11.95
CA LEU A 44 -12.50 1.72 10.85
C LEU A 44 -11.86 2.10 9.52
N GLY A 45 -11.60 3.39 9.29
CA GLY A 45 -10.94 3.88 8.09
C GLY A 45 -9.54 3.29 7.91
N ILE A 46 -8.74 3.24 8.98
CA ILE A 46 -7.43 2.59 8.95
C ILE A 46 -7.57 1.11 8.62
N ILE A 47 -8.45 0.37 9.32
CA ILE A 47 -8.56 -1.08 9.14
C ILE A 47 -9.07 -1.42 7.73
N TYR A 48 -10.16 -0.80 7.29
CA TYR A 48 -10.73 -1.07 5.98
C TYR A 48 -9.87 -0.52 4.83
N GLY A 49 -9.23 0.63 5.04
CA GLY A 49 -8.27 1.20 4.09
C GLY A 49 -7.06 0.28 3.89
N VAL A 50 -6.42 -0.16 4.98
CA VAL A 50 -5.30 -1.10 4.92
C VAL A 50 -5.73 -2.45 4.35
N ALA A 51 -6.89 -2.98 4.73
CA ALA A 51 -7.39 -4.23 4.15
C ALA A 51 -7.61 -4.12 2.64
N GLY A 52 -8.17 -3.00 2.16
CA GLY A 52 -8.35 -2.73 0.74
C GLY A 52 -7.02 -2.58 0.00
N ALA A 53 -6.08 -1.80 0.55
CA ALA A 53 -4.75 -1.60 0.01
C ALA A 53 -3.99 -2.94 -0.14
N ILE A 54 -3.99 -3.76 0.91
CA ILE A 54 -3.34 -5.08 0.88
C ILE A 54 -4.01 -6.03 -0.10
N GLY A 55 -5.35 -6.00 -0.19
CA GLY A 55 -6.08 -6.76 -1.21
C GLY A 55 -5.61 -6.40 -2.62
N LEU A 56 -5.49 -5.10 -2.91
CA LEU A 56 -4.96 -4.61 -4.18
C LEU A 56 -3.51 -5.06 -4.38
N ARG A 57 -2.66 -4.95 -3.35
CA ARG A 57 -1.25 -5.38 -3.39
C ARG A 57 -1.11 -6.87 -3.71
N VAL A 58 -1.92 -7.74 -3.09
CA VAL A 58 -1.93 -9.18 -3.41
C VAL A 58 -2.32 -9.43 -4.87
N ILE A 59 -3.32 -8.70 -5.38
CA ILE A 59 -3.73 -8.80 -6.80
C ILE A 59 -2.59 -8.38 -7.73
N LEU A 60 -1.92 -7.25 -7.44
CA LEU A 60 -0.79 -6.76 -8.23
C LEU A 60 0.39 -7.74 -8.22
N ILE A 61 0.72 -8.32 -7.06
CA ILE A 61 1.79 -9.32 -6.94
C ILE A 61 1.44 -10.60 -7.67
N PHE A 62 0.22 -11.12 -7.50
CA PHE A 62 -0.26 -12.28 -8.23
C PHE A 62 -0.09 -12.04 -9.73
N PHE A 63 -0.54 -10.88 -10.20
CA PHE A 63 -0.41 -10.50 -11.60
C PHE A 63 1.06 -10.44 -12.03
N ALA A 64 1.92 -9.75 -11.29
CA ALA A 64 3.34 -9.60 -11.59
C ALA A 64 4.08 -10.95 -11.64
N LEU A 65 3.83 -11.86 -10.69
CA LEU A 65 4.47 -13.18 -10.63
C LEU A 65 4.04 -14.08 -11.80
N TYR A 66 2.74 -14.12 -12.11
CA TYR A 66 2.23 -14.92 -13.23
C TYR A 66 2.65 -14.33 -14.59
N LEU A 67 2.76 -13.01 -14.68
CA LEU A 67 3.25 -12.33 -15.87
C LEU A 67 4.70 -12.73 -16.19
N LEU A 68 5.53 -12.87 -15.17
CA LEU A 68 6.94 -13.22 -15.30
C LEU A 68 7.15 -14.69 -15.71
N ALA A 69 6.21 -15.56 -15.38
CA ALA A 69 6.28 -17.00 -15.61
C ALA A 69 5.98 -17.44 -17.06
N ILE A 70 5.26 -16.64 -17.86
CA ILE A 70 4.91 -16.99 -19.24
C ILE A 70 5.51 -15.98 -20.24
N PRO A 71 6.41 -16.40 -21.15
CA PRO A 71 7.17 -15.48 -22.02
C PRO A 71 6.30 -14.63 -22.95
N PHE A 72 5.16 -15.12 -23.42
CA PHE A 72 4.19 -14.36 -24.23
C PHE A 72 3.13 -13.61 -23.40
N LEU A 73 2.88 -14.02 -22.15
CA LEU A 73 1.95 -13.32 -21.28
C LEU A 73 2.52 -11.97 -20.87
N LYS A 74 3.85 -11.82 -20.78
CA LYS A 74 4.56 -10.56 -20.48
C LYS A 74 3.98 -9.35 -21.23
N VAL A 75 3.67 -9.51 -22.51
CA VAL A 75 3.10 -8.43 -23.34
C VAL A 75 1.65 -8.17 -22.96
N VAL A 76 0.84 -9.22 -22.79
CA VAL A 76 -0.58 -9.12 -22.42
C VAL A 76 -0.75 -8.51 -21.04
N GLY A 77 0.08 -8.91 -20.06
CA GLY A 77 -0.01 -8.33 -18.74
C GLY A 77 0.75 -7.02 -18.55
N ALA A 78 1.77 -6.72 -19.35
CA ALA A 78 2.22 -5.33 -19.45
C ALA A 78 1.06 -4.43 -19.93
N ALA A 79 0.28 -4.87 -20.93
CA ALA A 79 -0.90 -4.15 -21.39
C ALA A 79 -2.03 -4.09 -20.34
N LEU A 80 -2.23 -5.15 -19.54
CA LEU A 80 -3.26 -5.22 -18.50
C LEU A 80 -2.86 -4.40 -17.26
N LEU A 81 -1.59 -4.40 -16.85
CA LEU A 81 -1.04 -3.51 -15.82
C LEU A 81 -1.11 -2.05 -16.27
N LEU A 82 -0.78 -1.77 -17.53
CA LEU A 82 -1.01 -0.45 -18.12
C LEU A 82 -2.49 -0.07 -18.06
N TRP A 83 -3.40 -1.00 -18.37
CA TRP A 83 -4.84 -0.73 -18.29
C TRP A 83 -5.30 -0.48 -16.85
N ILE A 84 -4.81 -1.23 -15.86
CA ILE A 84 -5.10 -1.02 -14.44
C ILE A 84 -4.51 0.33 -13.98
N GLY A 85 -3.25 0.62 -14.32
CA GLY A 85 -2.59 1.89 -14.00
C GLY A 85 -3.33 3.08 -14.60
N VAL A 86 -3.70 3.01 -15.89
CA VAL A 86 -4.52 4.02 -16.56
C VAL A 86 -5.90 4.15 -15.91
N LYS A 87 -6.55 3.03 -15.56
CA LYS A 87 -7.85 3.05 -14.88
C LYS A 87 -7.77 3.62 -13.46
N MET A 88 -6.63 3.46 -12.77
CA MET A 88 -6.37 4.10 -11.47
C MET A 88 -6.05 5.59 -11.61
N MET A 89 -5.41 5.98 -12.72
CA MET A 89 -5.15 7.38 -13.06
C MET A 89 -6.39 8.11 -13.58
N GLN A 90 -7.38 7.38 -14.11
CA GLN A 90 -8.66 7.98 -14.48
C GLN A 90 -9.37 8.45 -13.21
N PRO A 91 -9.63 9.76 -13.07
CA PRO A 91 -10.52 10.25 -12.04
C PRO A 91 -11.87 9.54 -12.22
N GLU A 92 -12.40 8.91 -11.17
CA GLU A 92 -13.76 8.38 -11.26
C GLU A 92 -14.71 9.53 -11.63
N GLU A 93 -15.31 9.45 -12.82
CA GLU A 93 -16.43 10.30 -13.23
C GLU A 93 -17.64 9.96 -12.36
N GLY A 94 -17.67 10.54 -11.17
CA GLY A 94 -18.67 10.20 -10.17
C GLY A 94 -18.37 10.80 -8.80
N GLY A 95 -18.44 12.13 -8.71
CA GLY A 95 -18.62 12.84 -7.44
C GLY A 95 -17.38 13.58 -6.92
N GLY A 96 -17.20 14.80 -7.40
CA GLY A 96 -16.71 15.93 -6.59
C GLY A 96 -15.23 15.97 -6.26
N GLY A 97 -14.48 16.76 -7.05
CA GLY A 97 -13.32 17.52 -6.59
C GLY A 97 -12.13 16.73 -6.11
N HIS A 98 -11.10 16.62 -6.96
CA HIS A 98 -9.73 16.51 -6.50
C HIS A 98 -9.38 17.78 -5.72
N ASP A 99 -9.58 17.71 -4.41
CA ASP A 99 -8.66 18.31 -3.47
C ASP A 99 -8.19 17.15 -2.59
N VAL A 100 -6.90 17.09 -2.29
CA VAL A 100 -6.36 16.15 -1.29
C VAL A 100 -6.74 16.67 0.11
N ASP A 101 -7.99 17.07 0.27
CA ASP A 101 -8.59 17.41 1.54
C ASP A 101 -9.02 16.08 2.14
N ALA A 102 -8.27 15.62 3.14
CA ALA A 102 -8.49 14.33 3.77
C ALA A 102 -9.98 14.14 4.02
N SER A 103 -10.56 13.22 3.25
CA SER A 103 -11.98 13.17 3.01
C SER A 103 -12.73 13.10 4.34
N THR A 104 -13.73 13.94 4.49
CA THR A 104 -14.57 13.98 5.70
C THR A 104 -15.44 12.73 5.87
N THR A 105 -15.40 11.80 4.91
CA THR A 105 -16.18 10.56 4.89
C THR A 105 -15.28 9.33 4.95
N LEU A 106 -15.75 8.31 5.67
CA LEU A 106 -15.04 7.03 5.80
C LEU A 106 -14.68 6.41 4.45
N PHE A 107 -15.61 6.44 3.50
CA PHE A 107 -15.41 5.88 2.15
C PHE A 107 -14.36 6.65 1.35
N GLY A 108 -14.37 7.98 1.43
CA GLY A 108 -13.33 8.80 0.81
C GLY A 108 -11.94 8.44 1.35
N ALA A 109 -11.83 8.18 2.66
CA ALA A 109 -10.52 7.98 3.28
C ALA A 109 -9.95 6.62 2.86
N ILE A 110 -10.81 5.60 2.80
CA ILE A 110 -10.49 4.28 2.25
C ILE A 110 -10.04 4.40 0.79
N LYS A 111 -10.77 5.16 -0.02
CA LYS A 111 -10.43 5.38 -1.43
C LYS A 111 -9.08 6.07 -1.59
N THR A 112 -8.81 7.14 -0.84
CA THR A 112 -7.52 7.83 -0.83
C THR A 112 -6.38 6.88 -0.44
N ILE A 113 -6.57 6.05 0.59
CA ILE A 113 -5.58 5.06 1.01
C ILE A 113 -5.29 4.05 -0.11
N ILE A 114 -6.33 3.50 -0.76
CA ILE A 114 -6.16 2.51 -1.83
C ILE A 114 -5.47 3.13 -3.04
N ILE A 115 -5.83 4.34 -3.45
CA ILE A 115 -5.21 5.01 -4.60
C ILE A 115 -3.76 5.33 -4.30
N ALA A 116 -3.47 5.91 -3.13
CA ALA A 116 -2.10 6.23 -2.77
C ALA A 116 -1.23 4.98 -2.62
N ASP A 117 -1.76 3.91 -2.03
CA ASP A 117 -1.08 2.62 -1.96
C ASP A 117 -0.89 2.03 -3.35
N ALA A 118 -1.83 2.16 -4.29
CA ALA A 118 -1.66 1.65 -5.64
C ALA A 118 -0.48 2.29 -6.38
N VAL A 119 -0.38 3.62 -6.30
CA VAL A 119 0.69 4.40 -6.93
C VAL A 119 2.04 4.03 -6.32
N MET A 120 2.13 4.01 -4.99
CA MET A 120 3.38 3.70 -4.29
C MET A 120 3.77 2.22 -4.38
N SER A 121 2.79 1.32 -4.33
CA SER A 121 3.03 -0.12 -4.28
C SER A 121 3.45 -0.70 -5.63
N LEU A 122 3.27 0.00 -6.74
CA LEU A 122 3.68 -0.49 -8.06
C LEU A 122 5.18 -0.83 -8.09
N ASP A 123 6.01 0.01 -7.47
CA ASP A 123 7.45 -0.22 -7.32
C ASP A 123 7.76 -1.26 -6.23
N ASN A 124 7.02 -1.24 -5.11
CA ASN A 124 7.17 -2.21 -4.03
C ASN A 124 6.86 -3.65 -4.50
N VAL A 125 5.87 -3.82 -5.37
CA VAL A 125 5.44 -5.11 -5.93
C VAL A 125 6.58 -5.74 -6.72
N ILE A 126 7.33 -4.97 -7.50
CA ILE A 126 8.48 -5.47 -8.27
C ILE A 126 9.60 -5.93 -7.32
N ALA A 127 9.89 -5.14 -6.28
CA ALA A 127 10.90 -5.48 -5.27
C ALA A 127 10.54 -6.77 -4.52
N ILE A 128 9.28 -6.89 -4.07
CA ILE A 128 8.78 -8.07 -3.36
C ILE A 128 8.75 -9.28 -4.28
N ALA A 129 8.31 -9.13 -5.54
CA ALA A 129 8.30 -10.21 -6.52
C ALA A 129 9.72 -10.76 -6.78
N GLY A 130 10.72 -9.88 -6.82
CA GLY A 130 12.13 -10.25 -6.91
C GLY A 130 12.63 -11.00 -5.67
N ALA A 131 12.29 -10.53 -4.47
CA ALA A 131 12.65 -11.17 -3.21
C ALA A 131 11.98 -12.54 -3.02
N ALA A 132 10.75 -12.70 -3.51
CA ALA A 132 9.93 -13.89 -3.35
C ALA A 132 10.36 -15.10 -4.20
N LYS A 133 11.25 -14.90 -5.19
CA LYS A 133 11.72 -15.94 -6.12
C LYS A 133 10.58 -16.80 -6.71
N GLY A 134 9.41 -16.21 -6.98
CA GLY A 134 8.25 -16.90 -7.53
C GLY A 134 7.34 -17.62 -6.52
N SER A 135 7.63 -17.56 -5.21
CA SER A 135 6.84 -18.25 -4.18
C SER A 135 5.70 -17.37 -3.63
N LEU A 136 4.53 -17.49 -4.25
CA LEU A 136 3.34 -16.73 -3.87
C LEU A 136 2.90 -16.92 -2.39
N PRO A 137 2.96 -18.13 -1.79
CA PRO A 137 2.65 -18.31 -0.38
C PRO A 137 3.58 -17.53 0.56
N LEU A 138 4.86 -17.35 0.18
CA LEU A 138 5.86 -16.63 0.97
C LEU A 138 5.53 -15.14 1.02
N VAL A 139 5.07 -14.59 -0.12
CA VAL A 139 4.63 -13.20 -0.20
C VAL A 139 3.37 -12.95 0.62
N ILE A 140 2.36 -13.81 0.47
CA ILE A 140 1.12 -13.69 1.25
C ILE A 140 1.43 -13.76 2.74
N PHE A 141 2.28 -14.68 3.17
CA PHE A 141 2.69 -14.78 4.57
C PHE A 141 3.39 -13.51 5.05
N GLY A 142 4.35 -13.00 4.27
CA GLY A 142 5.05 -11.74 4.58
C GLY A 142 4.07 -10.56 4.71
N LEU A 143 3.17 -10.38 3.74
CA LEU A 143 2.14 -9.33 3.77
C LEU A 143 1.22 -9.48 5.00
N VAL A 144 0.75 -10.69 5.30
CA VAL A 144 -0.13 -10.94 6.45
C VAL A 144 0.56 -10.57 7.77
N VAL A 145 1.86 -10.83 7.89
CA VAL A 145 2.65 -10.45 9.07
C VAL A 145 2.92 -8.94 9.12
N SER A 146 3.06 -8.27 7.97
CA SER A 146 3.24 -6.82 7.91
C SER A 146 1.98 -6.02 8.25
N VAL A 147 0.77 -6.56 8.02
CA VAL A 147 -0.49 -5.81 8.24
C VAL A 147 -0.61 -5.22 9.64
N PRO A 148 -0.44 -6.01 10.72
CA PRO A 148 -0.58 -5.48 12.08
C PRO A 148 0.46 -4.40 12.37
N ILE A 149 1.68 -4.54 11.82
CA ILE A 149 2.77 -3.58 11.97
C ILE A 149 2.37 -2.25 11.33
N ILE A 150 1.86 -2.26 10.09
CA ILE A 150 1.42 -1.04 9.39
C ILE A 150 0.21 -0.41 10.07
N VAL A 151 -0.78 -1.21 10.50
CA VAL A 151 -1.96 -0.70 11.22
C VAL A 151 -1.55 -0.03 12.53
N TRP A 152 -0.64 -0.63 13.28
CA TRP A 152 -0.14 -0.05 14.53
C TRP A 152 0.74 1.17 14.28
N GLY A 153 1.60 1.11 13.26
CA GLY A 153 2.43 2.23 12.81
C GLY A 153 1.58 3.43 12.42
N SER A 154 0.52 3.22 11.63
CA SER A 154 -0.42 4.27 11.21
C SER A 154 -1.13 4.91 12.42
N LYS A 155 -1.53 4.10 13.41
CA LYS A 155 -2.11 4.61 14.67
C LYS A 155 -1.08 5.38 15.51
N PHE A 156 0.17 4.94 15.52
CA PHE A 156 1.25 5.62 16.22
C PHE A 156 1.54 6.98 15.58
N VAL A 157 1.68 7.02 14.25
CA VAL A 157 1.85 8.26 13.48
C VAL A 157 0.67 9.21 13.71
N MET A 158 -0.55 8.69 13.72
CA MET A 158 -1.75 9.49 14.00
C MET A 158 -1.71 10.12 15.41
N LYS A 159 -1.34 9.35 16.44
CA LYS A 159 -1.14 9.92 17.79
C LYS A 159 -0.03 10.97 17.81
N LEU A 160 1.03 10.78 17.03
CA LEU A 160 2.13 11.71 16.94
C LEU A 160 1.69 13.02 16.27
N MET A 161 0.86 12.95 15.22
CA MET A 161 0.25 14.11 14.57
C MET A 161 -0.70 14.88 15.52
N ASP A 162 -1.51 14.16 16.31
CA ASP A 162 -2.40 14.77 17.31
C ASP A 162 -1.59 15.50 18.41
N ARG A 163 -0.38 15.01 18.74
CA ARG A 163 0.50 15.59 19.76
C ARG A 163 1.43 16.68 19.22
N PHE A 164 1.90 16.55 18.00
CA PHE A 164 2.90 17.40 17.35
C PHE A 164 2.44 17.77 15.94
N PRO A 165 1.82 18.95 15.75
CA PRO A 165 1.34 19.40 14.45
C PRO A 165 2.42 19.49 13.36
N VAL A 166 3.70 19.62 13.73
CA VAL A 166 4.83 19.61 12.77
C VAL A 166 4.89 18.33 11.93
N VAL A 167 4.43 17.19 12.47
CA VAL A 167 4.42 15.90 11.76
C VAL A 167 3.47 15.92 10.57
N ILE A 168 2.43 16.76 10.61
CA ILE A 168 1.52 16.96 9.47
C ILE A 168 2.27 17.61 8.31
N VAL A 169 3.03 18.66 8.60
CA VAL A 169 3.80 19.39 7.58
C VAL A 169 4.87 18.49 6.99
N LEU A 170 5.56 17.72 7.84
CA LEU A 170 6.55 16.72 7.40
C LEU A 170 5.90 15.63 6.53
N GLY A 171 4.75 15.10 6.95
CA GLY A 171 4.05 14.06 6.19
C GLY A 171 3.47 14.56 4.86
N GLY A 172 2.92 15.77 4.84
CA GLY A 172 2.47 16.42 3.61
C GLY A 172 3.64 16.76 2.67
N GLY A 173 4.78 17.21 3.21
CA GLY A 173 6.00 17.46 2.45
C GLY A 173 6.59 16.18 1.85
N LEU A 174 6.60 15.09 2.60
CA LEU A 174 7.01 13.77 2.12
C LEU A 174 6.13 13.30 0.95
N LEU A 175 4.81 13.41 1.09
CA LEU A 175 3.85 13.11 0.01
C LEU A 175 4.07 13.97 -1.23
N GLY A 176 4.30 15.26 -1.06
CA GLY A 176 4.56 16.18 -2.16
C GLY A 176 5.88 15.87 -2.89
N TRP A 177 6.91 15.41 -2.17
CA TRP A 177 8.17 14.99 -2.77
C TRP A 177 8.01 13.68 -3.55
N ILE A 178 7.34 12.67 -2.98
CA ILE A 178 7.08 11.39 -3.65
C ILE A 178 6.21 11.58 -4.90
N ALA A 179 5.26 12.51 -4.90
CA ALA A 179 4.44 12.80 -6.07
C ALA A 179 5.20 13.57 -7.18
N GLY A 180 6.37 14.13 -6.86
CA GLY A 180 7.19 14.92 -7.78
C GLY A 180 8.39 14.18 -8.37
N ASP A 181 8.80 13.04 -7.78
CA ASP A 181 9.79 12.09 -8.32
C ASP A 181 9.13 11.10 -9.31
#